data_AF-A0A937QU19-F1
#
_entry.id   AF-A0A937QU19-F1
#
_cell.length_a   1.000
_cell.length_b   1.000
_cell.length_c   1.000
_cell.angle_alpha   90.00
_cell.angle_beta   90.00
_cell.angle_gamma   90.00
#
_symmetry.space_group_name_H-M   'P 1'
#
loop_
_entity.id
_entity.type
_entity.pdbx_description
1 polymer ?
#
loop_
_entity_poly.entity_id
_entity_poly.type
_entity_poly.pdbx_seq_one_letter_code
_entity_poly.pdbx_strand_id
1 'polypeptide(L)'
;MKGSIYSDNILVMVHDLRDVNWNVWFVMLTTLSLACARTSHAHDGVVARWGNAVYVDLAVGKQLHPLAAIEAGTVVMAAGPDVTGSKNEGCIIIRSESQQDIYYIYKHVYDRFMSVKNGQHVVKGQTVGYIWGDGKWGHLHFAVVRREERPGYRDRYDNLLNCFPHLYELWHGDLRRRRRRRTEGEFNFDKPYWIDGYRSAAYVHDAIVGYGWRLGRWCAAGRIEGDNEPNGRLRKVLHQGIPAEAVNPRDHYDFEVDVEPGRYSIQLKLGDREHATWQRVSIEGIDVGTYSLAQNELQWTPETVVPVKDGRLTIRLQIKDDNSLYAAVKRIQYQRVR
;
A
#
# COMPACT_ATOMS: atom_id res chain seq x y z
N MET A 1 35.20 16.64 -25.90
CA MET A 1 34.71 16.88 -24.53
C MET A 1 34.23 15.57 -23.95
N LYS A 2 34.70 15.27 -22.73
CA LYS A 2 34.36 14.09 -21.92
C LYS A 2 32.91 14.17 -21.46
N GLY A 3 32.27 13.00 -21.27
CA GLY A 3 31.06 12.88 -20.47
C GLY A 3 30.15 11.69 -20.83
N SER A 4 30.64 10.45 -20.78
CA SER A 4 29.77 9.27 -20.70
C SER A 4 29.51 8.95 -19.23
N ILE A 5 28.31 9.22 -18.75
CA ILE A 5 27.84 8.73 -17.44
C ILE A 5 27.26 7.34 -17.67
N TYR A 6 28.03 6.32 -17.31
CA TYR A 6 27.53 4.96 -17.14
C TYR A 6 26.81 4.91 -15.79
N SER A 7 25.50 4.72 -15.79
CA SER A 7 24.75 4.33 -14.60
C SER A 7 24.38 2.86 -14.73
N ASP A 8 25.28 1.98 -14.28
CA ASP A 8 24.99 0.56 -14.06
C ASP A 8 24.11 0.43 -12.80
N ASN A 9 22.81 0.63 -12.97
CA ASN A 9 21.79 0.37 -11.96
C ASN A 9 21.01 -0.90 -12.37
N ILE A 10 21.48 -2.05 -11.88
CA ILE A 10 20.93 -3.40 -12.10
C ILE A 10 21.14 -4.14 -10.76
N LEU A 11 20.18 -4.82 -10.12
CA LEU A 11 18.79 -5.14 -10.44
C LEU A 11 18.12 -5.73 -9.18
N VAL A 12 16.82 -5.48 -9.00
CA VAL A 12 15.91 -6.56 -8.64
C VAL A 12 15.46 -7.12 -9.99
N MET A 13 15.93 -8.31 -10.38
CA MET A 13 15.53 -8.96 -11.63
C MET A 13 14.10 -9.48 -11.46
N VAL A 14 13.11 -8.61 -11.66
CA VAL A 14 11.70 -8.99 -11.83
C VAL A 14 11.33 -8.61 -13.25
N HIS A 15 10.96 -9.60 -14.06
CA HIS A 15 10.59 -9.36 -15.46
C HIS A 15 9.32 -8.50 -15.63
N ASP A 16 8.58 -8.18 -14.57
CA ASP A 16 7.58 -7.12 -14.59
C ASP A 16 7.33 -6.55 -13.17
N LEU A 17 7.89 -5.38 -12.88
CA LEU A 17 7.68 -4.63 -11.62
C LEU A 17 6.39 -3.79 -11.62
N ARG A 18 5.59 -3.86 -12.71
CA ARG A 18 4.31 -3.14 -12.85
C ARG A 18 3.23 -3.63 -11.87
N ASP A 19 3.43 -4.79 -11.26
CA ASP A 19 2.48 -5.43 -10.34
C ASP A 19 2.81 -5.25 -8.85
N VAL A 20 3.92 -4.57 -8.50
CA VAL A 20 4.19 -4.22 -7.09
C VAL A 20 3.22 -3.14 -6.62
N ASN A 21 2.42 -3.46 -5.61
CA ASN A 21 1.48 -2.51 -5.03
C ASN A 21 2.09 -1.70 -3.89
N TRP A 22 2.50 -0.47 -4.21
CA TRP A 22 3.04 0.50 -3.27
C TRP A 22 2.02 1.09 -2.28
N ASN A 23 0.73 0.80 -2.42
CA ASN A 23 -0.28 1.25 -1.46
C ASN A 23 -0.08 0.62 -0.06
N VAL A 24 0.51 -0.58 0.00
CA VAL A 24 0.78 -1.29 1.26
C VAL A 24 1.87 -0.62 2.08
N TRP A 25 2.88 -0.08 1.41
CA TRP A 25 3.97 0.64 2.04
C TRP A 25 3.48 1.88 2.80
N PHE A 26 2.48 2.58 2.27
CA PHE A 26 2.06 3.88 2.80
C PHE A 26 0.99 3.78 3.91
N VAL A 27 0.09 2.78 3.85
CA VAL A 27 -0.84 2.51 4.95
C VAL A 27 -0.07 2.10 6.21
N MET A 28 1.02 1.33 6.07
CA MET A 28 1.97 1.06 7.14
C MET A 28 2.68 2.33 7.65
N LEU A 29 3.18 3.20 6.76
CA LEU A 29 3.92 4.42 7.14
C LEU A 29 3.07 5.49 7.86
N THR A 30 1.82 5.66 7.47
CA THR A 30 0.89 6.59 8.15
C THR A 30 0.47 6.08 9.53
N THR A 31 0.25 4.77 9.70
CA THR A 31 0.02 4.18 11.03
C THR A 31 1.28 4.16 11.90
N LEU A 32 2.47 3.96 11.32
CA LEU A 32 3.76 4.01 12.03
C LEU A 32 4.13 5.42 12.50
N SER A 33 3.90 6.45 11.66
CA SER A 33 4.19 7.84 12.05
C SER A 33 3.21 8.36 13.11
N LEU A 34 1.93 7.96 13.06
CA LEU A 34 0.93 8.30 14.08
C LEU A 34 1.12 7.52 15.39
N ALA A 35 1.57 6.25 15.33
CA ALA A 35 1.88 5.47 16.52
C ALA A 35 3.11 6.02 17.27
N CYS A 36 4.17 6.40 16.55
CA CYS A 36 5.34 7.05 17.16
C CYS A 36 5.04 8.43 17.76
N ALA A 37 4.00 9.14 17.28
CA ALA A 37 3.61 10.44 17.82
C ALA A 37 2.65 10.38 19.03
N ARG A 38 2.02 9.22 19.31
CA ARG A 38 1.01 9.08 20.39
C ARG A 38 1.45 8.27 21.61
N THR A 39 2.60 7.61 21.58
CA THR A 39 3.11 6.88 22.76
C THR A 39 4.00 7.77 23.62
N SER A 40 3.43 8.77 24.29
CA SER A 40 4.09 9.47 25.40
C SER A 40 3.34 9.36 26.73
N HIS A 41 2.21 8.66 26.81
CA HIS A 41 1.56 8.38 28.09
C HIS A 41 0.89 6.99 28.14
N ALA A 42 1.32 6.21 29.15
CA ALA A 42 0.63 5.14 29.87
C ALA A 42 0.63 3.67 29.34
N HIS A 43 1.31 2.85 30.15
CA HIS A 43 1.10 1.45 30.58
C HIS A 43 1.24 0.25 29.61
N ASP A 44 2.29 -0.52 29.90
CA ASP A 44 2.46 -1.98 29.90
C ASP A 44 1.91 -2.84 28.75
N GLY A 45 2.85 -3.41 27.99
CA GLY A 45 2.69 -4.75 27.40
C GLY A 45 2.69 -4.79 25.87
N VAL A 46 3.86 -5.07 25.28
CA VAL A 46 4.11 -5.40 23.87
C VAL A 46 3.92 -4.24 22.88
N VAL A 47 4.94 -3.38 22.80
CA VAL A 47 5.15 -2.51 21.63
C VAL A 47 5.62 -3.40 20.48
N ALA A 48 4.73 -3.79 19.57
CA ALA A 48 5.13 -4.40 18.31
C ALA A 48 5.86 -3.34 17.47
N ARG A 49 7.19 -3.37 17.50
CA ARG A 49 8.06 -2.52 16.67
C ARG A 49 8.15 -3.14 15.27
N TRP A 50 7.36 -2.62 14.35
CA TRP A 50 7.37 -3.06 12.96
C TRP A 50 8.45 -2.30 12.19
N GLY A 51 9.43 -3.03 11.63
CA GLY A 51 10.36 -2.47 10.64
C GLY A 51 9.64 -2.12 9.33
N ASN A 52 10.33 -1.42 8.43
CA ASN A 52 9.79 -1.17 7.09
C ASN A 52 9.60 -2.53 6.35
N ALA A 53 8.42 -2.74 5.78
CA ALA A 53 8.07 -3.98 5.11
C ALA A 53 7.94 -3.76 3.61
N VAL A 54 8.76 -4.47 2.83
CA VAL A 54 8.64 -4.58 1.38
C VAL A 54 7.69 -5.73 1.08
N TYR A 55 6.45 -5.41 0.76
CA TYR A 55 5.51 -6.42 0.27
C TYR A 55 5.85 -6.78 -1.17
N VAL A 56 6.20 -8.05 -1.38
CA VAL A 56 6.43 -8.62 -2.70
C VAL A 56 5.45 -9.77 -2.86
N ASP A 57 4.18 -9.41 -3.10
CA ASP A 57 3.03 -10.32 -3.07
C ASP A 57 3.12 -11.49 -4.07
N LEU A 58 4.10 -11.44 -4.97
CA LEU A 58 4.37 -12.54 -5.89
C LEU A 58 5.04 -13.73 -5.19
N ALA A 59 5.75 -13.56 -4.06
CA ALA A 59 6.59 -14.56 -3.39
C ALA A 59 5.84 -15.75 -2.73
N VAL A 60 4.58 -16.00 -3.11
CA VAL A 60 3.76 -17.12 -2.63
C VAL A 60 4.31 -18.44 -3.19
N GLY A 61 5.14 -19.14 -2.40
CA GLY A 61 5.57 -20.50 -2.67
C GLY A 61 6.53 -20.69 -3.85
N LYS A 62 7.11 -19.61 -4.40
CA LYS A 62 8.09 -19.67 -5.51
C LYS A 62 9.34 -18.85 -5.18
N GLN A 63 10.50 -19.36 -5.55
CA GLN A 63 11.78 -18.63 -5.53
C GLN A 63 11.71 -17.53 -6.59
N LEU A 64 11.38 -16.31 -6.19
CA LEU A 64 11.02 -15.30 -7.18
C LEU A 64 12.04 -14.19 -7.34
N HIS A 65 12.65 -13.70 -6.26
CA HIS A 65 13.47 -12.49 -6.34
C HIS A 65 14.76 -12.60 -5.52
N PRO A 66 15.94 -12.49 -6.16
CA PRO A 66 17.20 -12.36 -5.45
C PRO A 66 17.21 -11.03 -4.69
N LEU A 67 17.63 -11.09 -3.44
CA LEU A 67 17.91 -9.94 -2.60
C LEU A 67 19.36 -9.54 -2.80
N ALA A 68 19.61 -8.26 -3.05
CA ALA A 68 20.95 -7.71 -3.20
C ALA A 68 21.35 -6.88 -1.98
N ALA A 69 22.64 -6.86 -1.65
CA ALA A 69 23.17 -5.94 -0.66
C ALA A 69 23.02 -4.50 -1.16
N ILE A 70 22.33 -3.65 -0.39
CA ILE A 70 22.10 -2.24 -0.74
C ILE A 70 23.38 -1.39 -0.71
N GLU A 71 24.38 -1.85 0.04
CA GLU A 71 25.70 -1.24 0.20
C GLU A 71 26.74 -2.35 0.43
N ALA A 72 28.02 -2.03 0.25
CA ALA A 72 29.10 -2.87 0.74
C ALA A 72 29.09 -2.94 2.27
N GLY A 73 29.54 -4.06 2.83
CA GLY A 73 29.47 -4.28 4.26
C GLY A 73 29.94 -5.65 4.71
N THR A 74 29.81 -5.91 6.01
CA THR A 74 30.11 -7.22 6.61
C THR A 74 28.83 -7.86 7.13
N VAL A 75 28.59 -9.11 6.77
CA VAL A 75 27.45 -9.90 7.26
C VAL A 75 27.70 -10.22 8.72
N VAL A 76 27.04 -9.48 9.60
CA VAL A 76 27.12 -9.70 11.05
C VAL A 76 26.12 -10.74 11.50
N MET A 77 25.10 -11.09 10.72
CA MET A 77 24.22 -12.21 11.05
C MET A 77 23.64 -12.83 9.78
N ALA A 78 23.68 -14.15 9.68
CA ALA A 78 22.92 -14.99 8.78
C ALA A 78 22.30 -16.10 9.63
N ALA A 79 21.05 -15.90 10.01
CA ALA A 79 20.31 -16.70 10.97
C ALA A 79 19.26 -17.56 10.26
N GLY A 80 19.18 -18.84 10.62
CA GLY A 80 18.19 -19.79 10.09
C GLY A 80 17.03 -20.07 11.07
N PRO A 81 16.24 -21.13 10.82
CA PRO A 81 15.06 -21.49 11.61
C PRO A 81 15.29 -21.67 13.11
N ASP A 82 16.50 -22.09 13.50
CA ASP A 82 16.95 -22.27 14.88
C ASP A 82 16.95 -20.95 15.67
N VAL A 83 17.22 -19.84 14.99
CA VAL A 83 17.20 -18.49 15.58
C VAL A 83 15.89 -17.78 15.29
N THR A 84 15.33 -17.93 14.08
CA THR A 84 14.11 -17.22 13.68
C THR A 84 12.84 -17.76 14.31
N GLY A 85 12.84 -19.04 14.69
CA GLY A 85 11.68 -19.76 15.23
C GLY A 85 10.65 -20.15 14.17
N SER A 86 10.92 -19.90 12.89
CA SER A 86 9.99 -20.19 11.79
C SER A 86 10.63 -21.13 10.78
N LYS A 87 9.87 -22.16 10.38
CA LYS A 87 10.33 -23.16 9.42
C LYS A 87 10.59 -22.50 8.08
N ASN A 88 11.79 -22.69 7.54
CA ASN A 88 12.28 -22.13 6.28
C ASN A 88 12.56 -20.62 6.28
N GLU A 89 12.44 -19.93 7.42
CA GLU A 89 12.71 -18.50 7.49
C GLU A 89 14.15 -18.23 7.94
N GLY A 90 14.81 -17.33 7.22
CA GLY A 90 16.10 -16.76 7.55
C GLY A 90 16.07 -15.24 7.73
N CYS A 91 17.13 -14.74 8.36
CA CYS A 91 17.38 -13.32 8.59
C CYS A 91 18.86 -12.99 8.33
N ILE A 92 19.11 -11.94 7.57
CA ILE A 92 20.45 -11.43 7.27
C ILE A 92 20.59 -10.03 7.86
N ILE A 93 21.69 -9.76 8.56
CA ILE A 93 22.06 -8.43 9.03
C ILE A 93 23.45 -8.09 8.49
N ILE A 94 23.56 -6.95 7.83
CA ILE A 94 24.79 -6.46 7.21
C ILE A 94 25.16 -5.14 7.89
N ARG A 95 26.36 -5.04 8.46
CA ARG A 95 26.91 -3.77 8.95
C ARG A 95 27.48 -3.00 7.76
N SER A 96 27.08 -1.74 7.62
CA SER A 96 27.57 -0.85 6.57
C SER A 96 29.08 -0.68 6.64
N GLU A 97 29.74 -0.64 5.49
CA GLU A 97 31.16 -0.34 5.39
C GLU A 97 31.41 1.16 5.57
N SER A 98 30.57 2.02 4.99
CA SER A 98 30.73 3.48 5.08
C SER A 98 30.36 4.04 6.45
N GLN A 99 29.45 3.39 7.19
CA GLN A 99 28.99 3.84 8.50
C GLN A 99 28.88 2.65 9.47
N GLN A 100 29.86 2.49 10.35
CA GLN A 100 29.95 1.29 11.21
C GLN A 100 28.83 1.17 12.24
N ASP A 101 28.09 2.25 12.51
CA ASP A 101 26.91 2.26 13.36
C ASP A 101 25.59 2.01 12.60
N ILE A 102 25.64 1.73 11.29
CA ILE A 102 24.46 1.41 10.47
C ILE A 102 24.40 -0.08 10.13
N TYR A 103 23.19 -0.64 10.27
CA TYR A 103 22.91 -2.03 9.90
C TYR A 103 21.70 -2.13 8.98
N TYR A 104 21.83 -2.99 7.97
CA TYR A 104 20.77 -3.37 7.03
C TYR A 104 20.23 -4.74 7.40
N ILE A 105 18.92 -4.85 7.59
CA ILE A 105 18.25 -6.08 8.01
C ILE A 105 17.37 -6.58 6.87
N TYR A 106 17.52 -7.85 6.53
CA TYR A 106 16.71 -8.58 5.57
C TYR A 106 16.08 -9.76 6.30
N LYS A 107 14.79 -9.71 6.61
CA LYS A 107 14.02 -10.81 7.22
C LYS A 107 12.99 -11.34 6.24
N HIS A 108 12.50 -12.56 6.49
CA HIS A 108 11.73 -13.36 5.54
C HIS A 108 12.57 -13.73 4.31
N VAL A 109 13.84 -14.04 4.55
CA VAL A 109 14.73 -14.64 3.55
C VAL A 109 14.53 -16.16 3.59
N TYR A 110 14.65 -16.85 2.46
CA TYR A 110 14.57 -18.31 2.46
C TYR A 110 15.89 -18.88 2.99
N ASP A 111 15.85 -19.53 4.15
CA ASP A 111 17.02 -20.03 4.86
C ASP A 111 17.94 -20.90 3.97
N ARG A 112 17.35 -21.78 3.17
CA ARG A 112 18.06 -22.69 2.27
C ARG A 112 18.78 -21.97 1.12
N PHE A 113 18.38 -20.75 0.81
CA PHE A 113 18.95 -19.95 -0.28
C PHE A 113 19.62 -18.66 0.21
N MET A 114 20.00 -18.58 1.49
CA MET A 114 20.93 -17.55 1.93
C MET A 114 22.28 -17.76 1.24
N SER A 115 22.74 -16.75 0.50
CA SER A 115 23.97 -16.82 -0.30
C SER A 115 25.20 -16.29 0.45
N VAL A 116 25.06 -16.04 1.76
CA VAL A 116 26.06 -15.43 2.61
C VAL A 116 26.21 -16.12 3.95
N LYS A 117 27.37 -15.93 4.60
CA LYS A 117 27.69 -16.48 5.93
C LYS A 117 28.10 -15.36 6.90
N ASN A 118 28.01 -15.64 8.21
CA ASN A 118 28.55 -14.75 9.24
C ASN A 118 30.03 -14.41 8.99
N GLY A 119 30.37 -13.13 9.10
CA GLY A 119 31.72 -12.60 8.87
C GLY A 119 32.06 -12.35 7.39
N GLN A 120 31.22 -12.76 6.44
CA GLN A 120 31.47 -12.54 5.02
C GLN A 120 31.38 -11.05 4.67
N HIS A 121 32.38 -10.55 3.94
CA HIS A 121 32.30 -9.25 3.28
C HIS A 121 31.45 -9.37 2.00
N VAL A 122 30.59 -8.38 1.79
CA VAL A 122 29.73 -8.29 0.61
C VAL A 122 29.92 -6.93 -0.06
N VAL A 123 29.78 -6.91 -1.39
CA VAL A 123 29.78 -5.67 -2.16
C VAL A 123 28.35 -5.25 -2.52
N LYS A 124 28.13 -3.95 -2.75
CA LYS A 124 26.84 -3.43 -3.22
C LYS A 124 26.38 -4.18 -4.48
N GLY A 125 25.12 -4.60 -4.51
CA GLY A 125 24.52 -5.36 -5.61
C GLY A 125 24.71 -6.88 -5.53
N GLN A 126 25.61 -7.38 -4.66
CA GLN A 126 25.81 -8.81 -4.48
C GLN A 126 24.55 -9.49 -3.93
N THR A 127 24.17 -10.64 -4.50
CA THR A 127 23.04 -11.43 -3.98
C THR A 127 23.34 -11.96 -2.57
N VAL A 128 22.44 -11.69 -1.63
CA VAL A 128 22.53 -12.12 -0.23
C VAL A 128 21.53 -13.23 0.11
N GLY A 129 20.42 -13.32 -0.61
CA GLY A 129 19.42 -14.36 -0.39
C GLY A 129 18.24 -14.23 -1.33
N TYR A 130 17.14 -14.90 -1.00
CA TYR A 130 15.89 -14.86 -1.76
C TYR A 130 14.72 -14.64 -0.83
N ILE A 131 13.69 -13.93 -1.29
CA ILE A 131 12.46 -13.73 -0.49
C ILE A 131 11.78 -15.08 -0.26
N TRP A 132 11.26 -15.27 0.96
CA TRP A 132 10.49 -16.43 1.36
C TRP A 132 9.02 -16.07 1.62
N GLY A 133 8.14 -16.99 1.24
CA GLY A 133 6.73 -16.96 1.60
C GLY A 133 6.24 -18.36 1.96
N ASP A 134 5.24 -18.42 2.83
CA ASP A 134 4.69 -19.67 3.38
C ASP A 134 3.56 -20.28 2.52
N GLY A 135 3.39 -19.78 1.29
CA GLY A 135 2.31 -20.17 0.39
C GLY A 135 0.96 -19.49 0.69
N LYS A 136 0.86 -18.71 1.77
CA LYS A 136 -0.26 -17.80 2.05
C LYS A 136 0.18 -16.35 1.94
N TRP A 137 1.40 -16.06 2.38
CA TRP A 137 1.97 -14.73 2.39
C TRP A 137 3.48 -14.78 2.14
N GLY A 138 3.98 -13.86 1.32
CA GLY A 138 5.40 -13.70 1.03
C GLY A 138 5.73 -12.21 0.98
N HIS A 139 6.70 -11.78 1.79
CA HIS A 139 7.14 -10.39 1.84
C HIS A 139 8.57 -10.36 2.35
N LEU A 140 9.27 -9.26 2.10
CA LEU A 140 10.58 -8.97 2.66
C LEU A 140 10.41 -7.94 3.77
N HIS A 141 10.97 -8.20 4.94
CA HIS A 141 11.17 -7.16 5.94
C HIS A 141 12.55 -6.55 5.75
N PHE A 142 12.59 -5.31 5.25
CA PHE A 142 13.82 -4.58 5.02
C PHE A 142 13.89 -3.38 5.96
N ALA A 143 14.89 -3.34 6.82
CA ALA A 143 15.06 -2.25 7.77
C ALA A 143 16.49 -1.70 7.76
N VAL A 144 16.60 -0.41 8.09
CA VAL A 144 17.87 0.25 8.38
C VAL A 144 17.82 0.68 9.83
N VAL A 145 18.84 0.34 10.61
CA VAL A 145 18.92 0.72 12.02
C VAL A 145 20.26 1.36 12.34
N ARG A 146 20.26 2.29 13.29
CA ARG A 146 21.46 2.92 13.81
C ARG A 146 21.77 2.46 15.23
N ARG A 147 22.90 1.79 15.44
CA ARG A 147 23.35 1.27 16.74
C ARG A 147 24.88 1.26 16.82
N GLU A 148 25.41 1.58 17.99
CA GLU A 148 26.85 1.39 18.25
C GLU A 148 27.19 -0.10 18.38
N GLU A 149 26.30 -0.86 19.02
CA GLU A 149 26.45 -2.29 19.21
C GLU A 149 25.81 -3.10 18.07
N ARG A 150 26.35 -4.31 17.85
CA ARG A 150 25.81 -5.28 16.88
C ARG A 150 24.40 -5.71 17.30
N PRO A 151 23.35 -5.48 16.49
CA PRO A 151 22.02 -5.99 16.80
C PRO A 151 21.98 -7.51 16.77
N GLY A 152 21.28 -8.11 17.73
CA GLY A 152 20.88 -9.50 17.71
C GLY A 152 19.59 -9.71 16.91
N TYR A 153 19.10 -10.95 16.86
CA TYR A 153 17.83 -11.22 16.18
C TYR A 153 16.66 -10.57 16.91
N ARG A 154 16.58 -10.66 18.25
CA ARG A 154 15.42 -10.19 19.03
C ARG A 154 15.24 -8.66 19.00
N ASP A 155 16.34 -7.94 19.02
CA ASP A 155 16.45 -6.48 19.12
C ASP A 155 16.84 -5.82 17.80
N ARG A 156 16.74 -6.56 16.68
CA ARG A 156 17.12 -6.09 15.34
C ARG A 156 16.41 -4.80 14.92
N TYR A 157 15.19 -4.53 15.37
CA TYR A 157 14.42 -3.35 14.97
C TYR A 157 14.50 -2.18 15.94
N ASP A 158 15.48 -2.18 16.85
CA ASP A 158 15.71 -1.04 17.72
C ASP A 158 16.46 0.06 16.96
N ASN A 159 16.05 1.31 17.17
CA ASN A 159 16.59 2.52 16.50
C ASN A 159 16.45 2.51 14.97
N LEU A 160 15.23 2.25 14.47
CA LEU A 160 14.89 2.32 13.05
C LEU A 160 15.13 3.70 12.45
N LEU A 161 15.79 3.71 11.30
CA LEU A 161 15.91 4.88 10.44
C LEU A 161 14.88 4.81 9.31
N ASN A 162 14.38 5.97 8.92
CA ASN A 162 13.55 6.08 7.74
C ASN A 162 14.43 5.93 6.47
N CYS A 163 14.34 4.79 5.80
CA CYS A 163 15.05 4.52 4.55
C CYS A 163 14.21 4.76 3.29
N PHE A 164 12.98 5.26 3.42
CA PHE A 164 12.08 5.46 2.28
C PHE A 164 12.67 6.36 1.20
N PRO A 165 13.31 7.51 1.49
CA PRO A 165 13.89 8.35 0.44
C PRO A 165 14.89 7.59 -0.43
N HIS A 166 15.78 6.80 0.17
CA HIS A 166 16.78 6.01 -0.55
C HIS A 166 16.14 4.91 -1.40
N LEU A 167 15.10 4.23 -0.88
CA LEU A 167 14.34 3.24 -1.66
C LEU A 167 13.56 3.89 -2.81
N TYR A 168 13.00 5.07 -2.57
CA TYR A 168 12.29 5.87 -3.58
C TYR A 168 13.23 6.31 -4.70
N GLU A 169 14.40 6.85 -4.34
CA GLU A 169 15.44 7.23 -5.29
C GLU A 169 15.96 6.04 -6.08
N LEU A 170 16.23 4.92 -5.41
CA LEU A 170 16.66 3.69 -6.10
C LEU A 170 15.63 3.25 -7.16
N TRP A 171 14.35 3.37 -6.84
CA TRP A 171 13.26 2.97 -7.73
C TRP A 171 13.03 3.96 -8.88
N HIS A 172 13.06 5.26 -8.59
CA HIS A 172 12.73 6.30 -9.56
C HIS A 172 13.94 6.87 -10.29
N GLY A 173 15.16 6.63 -9.80
CA GLY A 173 16.40 7.27 -10.25
C GLY A 173 16.60 8.69 -9.71
N ASP A 174 15.63 9.23 -8.97
CA ASP A 174 15.66 10.55 -8.35
C ASP A 174 14.67 10.62 -7.17
N LEU A 175 14.77 11.69 -6.36
CA LEU A 175 13.81 12.01 -5.29
C LEU A 175 12.67 12.91 -5.77
N ARG A 176 12.51 13.14 -7.08
CA ARG A 176 11.46 14.03 -7.59
C ARG A 176 10.13 13.35 -7.40
N ARG A 177 9.19 14.08 -6.79
CA ARG A 177 7.83 13.58 -6.58
C ARG A 177 7.20 13.23 -7.92
N ARG A 178 6.99 11.94 -8.16
CA ARG A 178 6.24 11.44 -9.31
C ARG A 178 4.77 11.29 -8.92
N ARG A 179 3.90 12.02 -9.62
CA ARG A 179 2.45 11.82 -9.53
C ARG A 179 2.08 10.82 -10.62
N ARG A 180 1.58 9.64 -10.25
CA ARG A 180 1.11 8.65 -11.22
C ARG A 180 -0.16 9.19 -11.87
N ARG A 181 -0.05 9.80 -13.05
CA ARG A 181 -1.20 10.25 -13.83
C ARG A 181 -1.72 9.06 -14.62
N ARG A 182 -2.96 8.67 -14.35
CA ARG A 182 -3.58 7.52 -14.98
C ARG A 182 -4.39 7.97 -16.19
N THR A 183 -4.33 7.18 -17.26
CA THR A 183 -5.23 7.32 -18.41
C THR A 183 -6.35 6.28 -18.37
N GLU A 184 -6.25 5.29 -17.51
CA GLU A 184 -7.26 4.25 -17.30
C GLU A 184 -7.11 3.62 -15.92
N GLY A 185 -8.15 2.94 -15.46
CA GLY A 185 -8.07 2.13 -14.26
C GLY A 185 -9.38 1.46 -13.88
N GLU A 186 -9.25 0.47 -13.01
CA GLU A 186 -10.34 -0.21 -12.35
C GLU A 186 -10.12 -0.18 -10.84
N PHE A 187 -11.17 0.15 -10.10
CA PHE A 187 -11.20 0.06 -8.65
C PHE A 187 -12.25 -0.95 -8.23
N ASN A 188 -11.81 -2.02 -7.57
CA ASN A 188 -12.70 -2.99 -6.96
C ASN A 188 -12.89 -2.64 -5.49
N PHE A 189 -14.14 -2.67 -5.06
CA PHE A 189 -14.52 -2.59 -3.66
C PHE A 189 -15.00 -3.95 -3.15
N ASP A 190 -15.03 -4.96 -4.05
CA ASP A 190 -15.62 -6.28 -3.87
C ASP A 190 -14.63 -7.42 -3.74
N LYS A 191 -13.38 -7.08 -3.45
CA LYS A 191 -12.35 -8.06 -3.16
C LYS A 191 -11.66 -7.68 -1.86
N PRO A 192 -11.36 -8.66 -1.00
CA PRO A 192 -10.44 -8.42 0.09
C PRO A 192 -9.09 -7.96 -0.49
N TYR A 193 -8.39 -7.11 0.25
CA TYR A 193 -7.17 -6.48 -0.26
C TYR A 193 -6.15 -7.53 -0.74
N TRP A 194 -5.98 -8.66 -0.06
CA TRP A 194 -5.02 -9.70 -0.46
C TRP A 194 -5.35 -10.38 -1.80
N ILE A 195 -6.61 -10.31 -2.26
CA ILE A 195 -7.02 -10.83 -3.58
C ILE A 195 -6.84 -9.75 -4.65
N ASP A 196 -7.07 -8.47 -4.33
CA ASP A 196 -6.93 -7.35 -5.28
C ASP A 196 -5.50 -6.79 -5.34
N GLY A 197 -4.51 -7.65 -5.10
CA GLY A 197 -3.09 -7.26 -5.09
C GLY A 197 -2.82 -6.12 -4.11
N TYR A 198 -3.49 -6.12 -2.95
CA TYR A 198 -3.50 -5.14 -1.87
C TYR A 198 -4.05 -3.75 -2.23
N ARG A 199 -4.75 -3.62 -3.36
CA ARG A 199 -5.30 -2.32 -3.80
C ARG A 199 -6.65 -2.15 -3.12
N SER A 200 -6.69 -1.41 -2.03
CA SER A 200 -7.96 -1.02 -1.43
C SER A 200 -8.38 0.36 -1.93
N ALA A 201 -9.54 0.44 -2.56
CA ALA A 201 -10.20 1.69 -2.91
C ALA A 201 -11.05 2.27 -1.77
N ALA A 202 -11.07 1.61 -0.60
CA ALA A 202 -11.90 2.04 0.54
C ALA A 202 -11.27 3.17 1.36
N TYR A 203 -10.02 3.57 1.10
CA TYR A 203 -9.29 4.54 1.91
C TYR A 203 -9.45 5.98 1.43
N VAL A 204 -9.12 6.91 2.33
CA VAL A 204 -9.02 8.34 2.05
C VAL A 204 -8.07 8.60 0.88
N HIS A 205 -8.37 9.64 0.09
CA HIS A 205 -7.54 10.05 -1.03
C HIS A 205 -6.11 10.39 -0.58
N ASP A 206 -5.15 9.69 -1.17
CA ASP A 206 -3.72 9.91 -0.97
C ASP A 206 -3.08 10.39 -2.29
N ALA A 207 -2.37 11.51 -2.24
CA ALA A 207 -1.77 12.14 -3.42
C ALA A 207 -0.48 11.45 -3.94
N ILE A 208 0.00 10.41 -3.27
CA ILE A 208 1.06 9.51 -3.72
C ILE A 208 0.44 8.37 -4.52
N VAL A 209 -0.62 7.77 -3.96
CA VAL A 209 -1.39 6.70 -4.61
C VAL A 209 -2.20 7.22 -5.81
N GLY A 210 -2.63 8.47 -5.69
CA GLY A 210 -3.37 9.22 -6.69
C GLY A 210 -4.85 8.85 -6.78
N TYR A 211 -5.44 8.31 -5.72
CA TYR A 211 -6.89 8.11 -5.65
C TYR A 211 -7.39 7.91 -4.21
N GLY A 212 -8.71 7.98 -4.01
CA GLY A 212 -9.40 7.59 -2.78
C GLY A 212 -10.58 8.51 -2.44
N TRP A 213 -11.15 8.33 -1.26
CA TRP A 213 -12.32 9.09 -0.79
C TRP A 213 -11.96 10.41 -0.11
N ARG A 214 -12.74 11.46 -0.31
CA ARG A 214 -12.64 12.72 0.45
C ARG A 214 -13.34 12.61 1.80
N LEU A 215 -12.66 12.03 2.79
CA LEU A 215 -13.21 11.83 4.14
C LEU A 215 -12.79 12.90 5.16
N GLY A 216 -11.85 13.79 4.81
CA GLY A 216 -11.41 14.88 5.68
C GLY A 216 -10.96 14.42 7.07
N ARG A 217 -10.99 15.35 8.05
CA ARG A 217 -10.68 15.05 9.46
C ARG A 217 -11.87 14.53 10.25
N TRP A 218 -13.08 14.62 9.69
CA TRP A 218 -14.31 14.19 10.37
C TRP A 218 -14.39 12.66 10.50
N CYS A 219 -13.77 11.91 9.56
CA CYS A 219 -13.62 10.46 9.66
C CYS A 219 -12.18 10.10 10.05
N ALA A 220 -11.92 9.96 11.36
CA ALA A 220 -10.59 9.64 11.87
C ALA A 220 -10.07 8.26 11.41
N ALA A 221 -10.98 7.33 11.07
CA ALA A 221 -10.63 6.03 10.52
C ALA A 221 -9.98 6.11 9.13
N GLY A 222 -10.18 7.22 8.40
CA GLY A 222 -9.60 7.42 7.06
C GLY A 222 -10.04 6.38 6.02
N ARG A 223 -11.19 5.73 6.23
CA ARG A 223 -11.76 4.73 5.32
C ARG A 223 -13.28 4.67 5.39
N ILE A 224 -13.88 4.20 4.30
CA ILE A 224 -15.30 3.87 4.23
C ILE A 224 -15.57 2.47 4.80
N GLU A 225 -16.85 2.13 4.95
CA GLU A 225 -17.27 0.82 5.44
C GLU A 225 -17.08 -0.25 4.36
N GLY A 226 -16.81 -1.46 4.83
CA GLY A 226 -16.57 -2.66 4.03
C GLY A 226 -16.31 -3.79 5.01
N ASP A 227 -17.36 -4.59 5.25
CA ASP A 227 -17.36 -5.67 6.23
C ASP A 227 -16.58 -6.89 5.68
N ASN A 228 -16.83 -8.07 6.24
CA ASN A 228 -16.27 -9.33 5.77
C ASN A 228 -16.60 -9.63 4.30
N GLU A 229 -17.75 -9.12 3.80
CA GLU A 229 -17.99 -9.03 2.38
C GLU A 229 -17.51 -7.68 1.84
N PRO A 230 -16.56 -7.70 0.91
CA PRO A 230 -16.07 -6.48 0.31
C PRO A 230 -17.21 -5.81 -0.50
N ASN A 231 -17.60 -4.61 -0.08
CA ASN A 231 -18.32 -3.64 -0.87
C ASN A 231 -18.03 -2.24 -0.32
N GLY A 232 -18.04 -1.21 -1.16
CA GLY A 232 -17.82 0.16 -0.72
C GLY A 232 -19.12 0.74 -0.19
N ARG A 233 -19.34 0.72 1.13
CA ARG A 233 -20.57 1.20 1.79
C ARG A 233 -20.40 2.61 2.34
N LEU A 234 -21.42 3.44 2.12
CA LEU A 234 -21.46 4.84 2.50
C LEU A 234 -22.82 5.17 3.09
N ARG A 235 -22.85 5.96 4.16
CA ARG A 235 -24.06 6.46 4.81
C ARG A 235 -23.71 7.68 5.64
N LYS A 236 -24.70 8.41 6.17
CA LYS A 236 -24.45 9.64 6.92
C LYS A 236 -23.52 9.42 8.13
N VAL A 237 -23.64 8.30 8.83
CA VAL A 237 -22.79 7.93 9.96
C VAL A 237 -21.99 6.67 9.62
N LEU A 238 -20.69 6.82 9.39
CA LEU A 238 -19.78 5.69 9.17
C LEU A 238 -19.37 5.06 10.49
N HIS A 239 -19.09 3.76 10.48
CA HIS A 239 -18.58 2.97 11.60
C HIS A 239 -19.50 3.05 12.84
N GLN A 240 -20.82 3.04 12.60
CA GLN A 240 -21.81 3.23 13.66
C GLN A 240 -21.67 2.18 14.77
N GLY A 241 -21.71 2.62 16.02
CA GLY A 241 -21.68 1.77 17.20
C GLY A 241 -20.29 1.30 17.65
N ILE A 242 -19.22 1.76 17.00
CA ILE A 242 -17.83 1.45 17.41
C ILE A 242 -17.03 2.74 17.66
N PRO A 243 -15.87 2.70 18.35
CA PRO A 243 -15.08 3.90 18.64
C PRO A 243 -14.61 4.71 17.42
N ALA A 244 -14.70 4.14 16.22
CA ALA A 244 -14.36 4.77 14.96
C ALA A 244 -15.53 5.54 14.31
N GLU A 245 -16.70 5.61 14.96
CA GLU A 245 -17.91 6.27 14.46
C GLU A 245 -17.63 7.72 14.01
N ALA A 246 -18.17 8.09 12.85
CA ALA A 246 -17.95 9.40 12.25
C ALA A 246 -19.17 9.87 11.44
N VAL A 247 -19.66 11.07 11.74
CA VAL A 247 -20.79 11.71 11.03
C VAL A 247 -20.26 12.53 9.85
N ASN A 248 -20.67 12.19 8.63
CA ASN A 248 -20.36 12.96 7.44
C ASN A 248 -21.06 14.33 7.51
N PRO A 249 -20.34 15.47 7.47
CA PRO A 249 -20.96 16.79 7.50
C PRO A 249 -21.74 17.12 6.21
N ARG A 250 -21.64 16.28 5.18
CA ARG A 250 -22.29 16.47 3.88
C ARG A 250 -23.33 15.37 3.62
N ASP A 251 -24.08 15.54 2.55
CA ASP A 251 -25.06 14.60 1.98
C ASP A 251 -24.47 13.77 0.83
N HIS A 252 -23.14 13.79 0.66
CA HIS A 252 -22.46 13.09 -0.41
C HIS A 252 -21.02 12.70 -0.03
N TYR A 253 -20.45 11.84 -0.85
CA TYR A 253 -19.05 11.44 -0.84
C TYR A 253 -18.45 11.66 -2.22
N ASP A 254 -17.21 12.16 -2.25
CA ASP A 254 -16.42 12.28 -3.46
C ASP A 254 -15.31 11.22 -3.45
N PHE A 255 -15.28 10.36 -4.46
CA PHE A 255 -14.15 9.52 -4.81
C PHE A 255 -13.34 10.20 -5.91
N GLU A 256 -12.04 10.34 -5.70
CA GLU A 256 -11.17 11.10 -6.60
C GLU A 256 -10.05 10.24 -7.16
N VAL A 257 -9.63 10.58 -8.38
CA VAL A 257 -8.54 9.91 -9.09
C VAL A 257 -7.68 10.94 -9.81
N ASP A 258 -6.37 10.88 -9.59
CA ASP A 258 -5.38 11.68 -10.29
C ASP A 258 -5.19 11.15 -11.72
N VAL A 259 -5.62 11.94 -12.70
CA VAL A 259 -5.61 11.58 -14.12
C VAL A 259 -4.96 12.69 -14.96
N GLU A 260 -4.62 12.40 -16.21
CA GLU A 260 -4.24 13.46 -17.14
C GLU A 260 -5.47 14.26 -17.58
N PRO A 261 -5.38 15.58 -17.82
CA PRO A 261 -6.48 16.31 -18.45
C PRO A 261 -6.89 15.70 -19.78
N GLY A 262 -8.19 15.54 -20.01
CA GLY A 262 -8.72 14.86 -21.19
C GLY A 262 -10.18 14.47 -21.06
N ARG A 263 -10.71 13.75 -22.05
CA ARG A 263 -12.05 13.16 -21.98
C ARG A 263 -11.93 11.72 -21.51
N TYR A 264 -12.82 11.30 -20.62
CA TYR A 264 -12.82 9.96 -20.05
C TYR A 264 -14.19 9.34 -20.19
N SER A 265 -14.24 8.07 -20.58
CA SER A 265 -15.40 7.20 -20.44
C SER A 265 -15.35 6.54 -19.08
N ILE A 266 -16.45 6.59 -18.32
CA ILE A 266 -16.57 6.04 -16.97
C ILE A 266 -17.86 5.24 -16.82
N GLN A 267 -17.77 4.12 -16.09
CA GLN A 267 -18.89 3.31 -15.61
C GLN A 267 -18.69 2.90 -14.15
N LEU A 268 -19.79 2.81 -13.40
CA LEU A 268 -19.80 2.34 -12.03
C LEU A 268 -20.74 1.14 -11.91
N LYS A 269 -20.34 0.13 -11.15
CA LYS A 269 -21.21 -0.95 -10.72
C LYS A 269 -21.72 -0.65 -9.31
N LEU A 270 -23.00 -0.36 -9.20
CA LEU A 270 -23.67 0.04 -7.98
C LEU A 270 -24.43 -1.12 -7.34
N GLY A 271 -24.78 -0.97 -6.07
CA GLY A 271 -25.61 -1.90 -5.31
C GLY A 271 -24.83 -2.72 -4.28
N ASP A 272 -25.55 -3.50 -3.48
CA ASP A 272 -25.02 -4.27 -2.37
C ASP A 272 -25.73 -5.63 -2.25
N ARG A 273 -24.99 -6.65 -1.82
CA ARG A 273 -25.53 -8.01 -1.68
C ARG A 273 -26.32 -8.21 -0.39
N GLU A 274 -25.95 -7.49 0.66
CA GLU A 274 -26.47 -7.65 2.01
C GLU A 274 -27.53 -6.58 2.34
N HIS A 275 -27.51 -5.44 1.66
CA HIS A 275 -28.42 -4.34 1.93
C HIS A 275 -29.06 -3.75 0.68
N ALA A 276 -30.28 -3.23 0.83
CA ALA A 276 -30.85 -2.32 -0.17
C ALA A 276 -30.07 -1.01 -0.18
N THR A 277 -30.02 -0.35 -1.33
CA THR A 277 -29.18 0.84 -1.53
C THR A 277 -29.94 1.97 -2.19
N TRP A 278 -29.51 3.19 -1.89
CA TRP A 278 -29.96 4.39 -2.57
C TRP A 278 -28.77 5.32 -2.77
N GLN A 279 -28.60 5.80 -4.00
CA GLN A 279 -27.63 6.84 -4.32
C GLN A 279 -28.04 7.64 -5.55
N ARG A 280 -27.65 8.92 -5.59
CA ARG A 280 -27.58 9.68 -6.85
C ARG A 280 -26.13 9.87 -7.24
N VAL A 281 -25.83 9.56 -8.50
CA VAL A 281 -24.46 9.54 -9.02
C VAL A 281 -24.22 10.74 -9.91
N SER A 282 -23.12 11.45 -9.68
CA SER A 282 -22.62 12.44 -10.63
C SER A 282 -21.13 12.26 -10.87
N ILE A 283 -20.70 12.52 -12.10
CA ILE A 283 -19.32 12.36 -12.55
C ILE A 283 -18.89 13.68 -13.17
N GLU A 284 -17.84 14.33 -12.63
CA GLU A 284 -17.43 15.68 -13.03
C GLU A 284 -18.60 16.69 -13.01
N GLY A 285 -19.53 16.53 -12.07
CA GLY A 285 -20.73 17.36 -11.95
C GLY A 285 -21.86 17.03 -12.95
N ILE A 286 -21.67 16.08 -13.86
CA ILE A 286 -22.73 15.57 -14.75
C ILE A 286 -23.54 14.52 -14.01
N ASP A 287 -24.86 14.72 -13.91
CA ASP A 287 -25.77 13.78 -13.28
C ASP A 287 -25.95 12.52 -14.15
N VAL A 288 -25.67 11.36 -13.56
CA VAL A 288 -25.76 10.03 -14.20
C VAL A 288 -27.03 9.29 -13.74
N GLY A 289 -27.77 9.88 -12.80
CA GLY A 289 -29.08 9.39 -12.36
C GLY A 289 -29.11 8.95 -10.90
N THR A 290 -30.33 8.63 -10.46
CA THR A 290 -30.63 8.14 -9.11
C THR A 290 -30.96 6.65 -9.19
N TYR A 291 -30.34 5.87 -8.32
CA TYR A 291 -30.44 4.42 -8.27
C TYR A 291 -30.96 4.02 -6.90
N SER A 292 -32.08 3.32 -6.87
CA SER A 292 -32.65 2.71 -5.67
C SER A 292 -32.74 1.22 -5.93
N LEU A 293 -31.78 0.46 -5.41
CA LEU A 293 -31.61 -0.95 -5.74
C LEU A 293 -32.00 -1.80 -4.54
N ALA A 294 -32.71 -2.89 -4.79
CA ALA A 294 -33.02 -3.86 -3.75
C ALA A 294 -31.74 -4.57 -3.25
N GLN A 295 -31.85 -5.24 -2.11
CA GLN A 295 -30.78 -6.13 -1.66
C GLN A 295 -30.48 -7.17 -2.74
N ASN A 296 -29.18 -7.44 -2.98
CA ASN A 296 -28.68 -8.38 -3.99
C ASN A 296 -28.91 -7.94 -5.44
N GLU A 297 -29.38 -6.72 -5.67
CA GLU A 297 -29.44 -6.11 -6.99
C GLU A 297 -28.15 -5.32 -7.27
N LEU A 298 -27.54 -5.58 -8.42
CA LEU A 298 -26.35 -4.87 -8.89
C LEU A 298 -26.61 -4.31 -10.27
N GLN A 299 -26.33 -3.03 -10.47
CA GLN A 299 -26.59 -2.35 -11.73
C GLN A 299 -25.37 -1.54 -12.17
N TRP A 300 -25.04 -1.62 -13.46
CA TRP A 300 -24.09 -0.73 -14.10
C TRP A 300 -24.77 0.59 -14.45
N THR A 301 -24.09 1.71 -14.19
CA THR A 301 -24.47 3.00 -14.77
C THR A 301 -24.27 2.97 -16.29
N PRO A 302 -25.00 3.81 -17.05
CA PRO A 302 -24.64 4.08 -18.44
C PRO A 302 -23.19 4.54 -18.56
N GLU A 303 -22.56 4.20 -19.67
CA GLU A 303 -21.25 4.74 -20.04
C GLU A 303 -21.36 6.25 -20.22
N THR A 304 -20.60 7.01 -19.42
CA THR A 304 -20.66 8.47 -19.43
C THR A 304 -19.29 9.02 -19.81
N VAL A 305 -19.25 9.86 -20.85
CA VAL A 305 -18.02 10.54 -21.30
C VAL A 305 -17.97 11.95 -20.73
N VAL A 306 -16.97 12.23 -19.90
CA VAL A 306 -16.82 13.51 -19.20
C VAL A 306 -15.47 14.18 -19.51
N PRO A 307 -15.41 15.53 -19.56
CA PRO A 307 -14.14 16.25 -19.64
C PRO A 307 -13.52 16.47 -18.25
N VAL A 308 -12.27 16.06 -18.05
CA VAL A 308 -11.47 16.34 -16.86
C VAL A 308 -10.44 17.41 -17.20
N LYS A 309 -10.47 18.56 -16.52
CA LYS A 309 -9.62 19.73 -16.84
C LYS A 309 -8.49 19.97 -15.84
N ASP A 310 -8.73 19.68 -14.57
CA ASP A 310 -7.82 19.96 -13.45
C ASP A 310 -6.87 18.80 -13.11
N GLY A 311 -6.93 17.72 -13.91
CA GLY A 311 -6.18 16.50 -13.68
C GLY A 311 -6.72 15.66 -12.53
N ARG A 312 -8.00 15.83 -12.18
CA ARG A 312 -8.67 15.05 -11.14
C ARG A 312 -10.06 14.62 -11.60
N LEU A 313 -10.23 13.32 -11.79
CA LEU A 313 -11.55 12.73 -12.01
C LEU A 313 -12.25 12.59 -10.65
N THR A 314 -13.45 13.14 -10.56
CA THR A 314 -14.29 13.20 -9.36
C THR A 314 -15.61 12.50 -9.61
N ILE A 315 -15.86 11.48 -8.80
CA ILE A 315 -17.12 10.73 -8.78
C ILE A 315 -17.81 11.04 -7.47
N ARG A 316 -19.03 11.55 -7.55
CA ARG A 316 -19.84 11.90 -6.39
C ARG A 316 -21.01 10.96 -6.23
N LEU A 317 -21.14 10.39 -5.03
CA LEU A 317 -22.30 9.60 -4.60
C LEU A 317 -23.04 10.39 -3.53
N GLN A 318 -24.23 10.87 -3.86
CA GLN A 318 -25.16 11.43 -2.86
C GLN A 318 -25.80 10.30 -2.07
N ILE A 319 -25.91 10.51 -0.77
CA ILE A 319 -26.49 9.58 0.21
C ILE A 319 -27.81 10.12 0.76
N LYS A 320 -28.61 9.25 1.38
CA LYS A 320 -29.70 9.73 2.23
C LYS A 320 -29.15 10.26 3.56
N ASP A 321 -29.69 11.37 4.01
CA ASP A 321 -29.25 12.03 5.25
C ASP A 321 -29.75 11.31 6.52
N ASP A 322 -30.79 10.49 6.39
CA ASP A 322 -31.47 9.80 7.50
C ASP A 322 -30.83 8.46 7.92
N ASN A 323 -29.69 8.08 7.33
CA ASN A 323 -29.05 6.76 7.51
C ASN A 323 -29.92 5.54 7.19
N SER A 324 -31.08 5.71 6.55
CA SER A 324 -32.01 4.59 6.30
C SER A 324 -31.48 3.58 5.30
N LEU A 325 -30.64 4.02 4.35
CA LEU A 325 -30.09 3.21 3.28
C LEU A 325 -28.62 3.57 3.05
N TYR A 326 -27.84 2.58 2.63
CA TYR A 326 -26.48 2.79 2.14
C TYR A 326 -26.50 3.35 0.72
N ALA A 327 -25.51 4.18 0.39
CA ALA A 327 -24.99 4.19 -0.96
C ALA A 327 -23.92 3.10 -1.08
N ALA A 328 -23.91 2.36 -2.20
CA ALA A 328 -22.94 1.30 -2.40
C ALA A 328 -22.33 1.31 -3.81
N VAL A 329 -21.01 1.17 -3.84
CA VAL A 329 -20.24 1.00 -5.07
C VAL A 329 -19.36 -0.24 -4.98
N LYS A 330 -19.51 -1.09 -5.99
CA LYS A 330 -18.81 -2.36 -6.11
C LYS A 330 -17.57 -2.23 -6.99
N ARG A 331 -17.69 -1.45 -8.06
CA ARG A 331 -16.62 -1.23 -9.04
C ARG A 331 -16.70 0.14 -9.69
N ILE A 332 -15.55 0.73 -9.98
CA ILE A 332 -15.40 1.90 -10.84
C ILE A 332 -14.45 1.53 -11.97
N GLN A 333 -14.82 1.81 -13.22
CA GLN A 333 -13.97 1.66 -14.39
C GLN A 333 -13.93 2.97 -15.16
N TYR A 334 -12.74 3.36 -15.60
CA TYR A 334 -12.56 4.54 -16.44
C TYR A 334 -11.43 4.36 -17.45
N GLN A 335 -11.57 5.02 -18.59
CA GLN A 335 -10.56 5.05 -19.65
C GLN A 335 -10.60 6.37 -20.41
N ARG A 336 -9.43 6.91 -20.75
CA ARG A 336 -9.30 8.11 -21.56
C ARG A 336 -9.74 7.81 -22.98
N VAL A 337 -10.67 8.62 -23.49
CA VAL A 337 -11.12 8.57 -24.88
C VAL A 337 -10.09 9.33 -25.73
N ARG A 338 -9.72 8.73 -26.87
CA ARG A 338 -8.76 9.33 -27.81
C ARG A 338 -9.36 10.49 -28.58
#